data_AF-A0A7J9L4A9-F1
#
_entry.id   AF-A0A7J9L4A9-F1
#
_cell.length_a   1.000
_cell.length_b   1.000
_cell.length_c   1.000
_cell.angle_alpha   90.00
_cell.angle_beta   90.00
_cell.angle_gamma   90.00
#
_symmetry.space_group_name_H-M   'P 1'
#
loop_
_entity.id
_entity.type
_entity.pdbx_description
1 polymer ?
#
loop_
_entity_poly.entity_id
_entity_poly.type
_entity_poly.pdbx_seq_one_letter_code
_entity_poly.pdbx_strand_id
1 'polypeptide(L)'
;KCELPQPVNYDNGIPTIPVLNERILPKFVESNRMDKTVNRNGAKLKLFSGTANPALSQEIAWYMGLELGKVNIKRFADGEIYVQLQESVRGCDVYLVQPTCPPANENLMELLIMIDACRRASAKNITAVIPYFGYARADRKASSILKDVNPLQPN
;
A
#
# COMPACT_ATOMS: atom_id res chain seq x y z
N LYS A 1 30.21 10.86 -2.54
CA LYS A 1 30.32 9.61 -1.76
C LYS A 1 28.90 9.26 -1.32
N CYS A 2 28.28 8.25 -1.92
CA CYS A 2 26.99 7.76 -1.46
C CYS A 2 27.21 6.98 -0.17
N GLU A 3 26.67 7.46 0.94
CA GLU A 3 26.62 6.70 2.18
C GLU A 3 25.30 5.92 2.19
N LEU A 4 25.42 4.60 2.23
CA LEU A 4 24.30 3.68 2.40
C LEU A 4 23.75 3.87 3.82
N PRO A 5 22.43 4.09 4.02
CA PRO A 5 21.86 4.05 5.36
C PRO A 5 22.01 2.63 5.94
N GLN A 6 22.40 2.56 7.21
CA GLN A 6 22.64 1.30 7.91
C GLN A 6 21.34 0.48 8.06
N PRO A 7 21.44 -0.87 8.07
CA PRO A 7 20.28 -1.74 8.15
C PRO A 7 19.55 -1.59 9.49
N VAL A 8 18.23 -1.73 9.44
CA VAL A 8 17.34 -1.85 10.61
C VAL A 8 17.81 -3.03 11.47
N ASN A 9 18.05 -2.79 12.76
CA ASN A 9 18.47 -3.85 13.69
C ASN A 9 17.31 -4.82 13.96
N TYR A 10 17.55 -6.10 13.71
CA TYR A 10 16.65 -7.20 14.03
C TYR A 10 17.10 -7.81 15.36
N ASP A 11 16.34 -7.57 16.44
CA ASP A 11 16.52 -8.35 17.66
C ASP A 11 15.45 -9.46 17.68
N ASN A 12 15.89 -10.72 17.76
CA ASN A 12 15.05 -11.92 17.91
C ASN A 12 13.93 -12.14 16.86
N GLY A 13 14.08 -11.60 15.64
CA GLY A 13 13.16 -11.88 14.51
C GLY A 13 11.84 -11.11 14.54
N ILE A 14 11.67 -10.16 15.46
CA ILE A 14 10.54 -9.22 15.49
C ILE A 14 11.10 -7.85 15.08
N PRO A 15 10.47 -7.11 14.14
CA PRO A 15 10.84 -5.73 13.89
C PRO A 15 10.52 -4.92 15.16
N THR A 16 11.54 -4.66 15.98
CA THR A 16 11.41 -3.75 17.12
C THR A 16 11.37 -2.33 16.58
N ILE A 17 10.16 -1.81 16.39
CA ILE A 17 9.94 -0.38 16.25
C ILE A 17 10.40 0.22 17.57
N PRO A 18 11.39 1.14 17.61
CA PRO A 18 11.77 1.79 18.84
C PRO A 18 10.54 2.54 19.34
N VAL A 19 9.94 2.04 20.43
CA VAL A 19 8.95 2.79 21.17
C VAL A 19 9.58 4.13 21.52
N LEU A 20 8.91 5.19 21.07
CA LEU A 20 9.14 6.61 21.34
C LEU A 20 10.06 6.83 22.54
N ASN A 21 11.34 7.08 22.27
CA ASN A 21 12.17 7.83 23.17
C ASN A 21 12.56 9.12 22.43
N GLU A 22 12.02 10.24 22.88
CA GLU A 22 12.23 11.58 22.30
C GLU A 22 13.72 12.00 22.23
N ARG A 23 14.64 11.18 22.73
CA ARG A 23 16.07 11.51 22.89
C ARG A 23 16.98 11.02 21.77
N ILE A 24 16.48 10.26 20.80
CA ILE A 24 17.27 9.86 19.62
C ILE A 24 16.42 10.06 18.36
N LEU A 25 16.06 11.31 18.08
CA LEU A 25 15.73 11.66 16.70
C LEU A 25 17.02 11.60 15.88
N PRO A 26 17.04 10.89 14.74
CA PRO A 26 18.13 11.01 13.78
C PRO A 26 18.26 12.48 13.41
N LYS A 27 19.48 13.04 13.41
CA LYS A 27 19.75 14.45 13.05
C LYS A 27 19.25 14.85 11.65
N PHE A 28 18.88 13.89 10.81
CA PHE A 28 18.21 14.13 9.53
C PHE A 28 16.73 14.58 9.69
N VAL A 29 16.07 14.16 10.78
CA VAL A 29 14.70 14.55 11.12
C VAL A 29 14.67 15.95 11.78
N GLU A 30 15.80 16.45 12.27
CA GLU A 30 16.01 17.87 12.56
C GLU A 30 16.07 18.68 11.25
N SER A 31 14.93 18.74 10.56
CA SER A 31 14.72 19.73 9.53
C SER A 31 13.47 20.52 9.88
N ASN A 32 13.71 21.77 10.27
CA ASN A 32 12.79 22.91 10.19
C ASN A 32 12.30 23.14 8.74
N ARG A 33 11.82 22.10 8.05
CA ARG A 33 11.43 22.11 6.62
C ARG A 33 10.06 21.48 6.36
N MET A 34 9.45 20.77 7.30
CA MET A 34 8.24 19.98 7.04
C MET A 34 6.90 20.66 7.38
N ASP A 35 6.87 21.90 7.88
CA ASP A 35 5.59 22.63 8.00
C ASP A 35 5.16 23.30 6.68
N LYS A 36 6.02 23.32 5.65
CA LYS A 36 5.82 24.12 4.44
C LYS A 36 5.55 23.34 3.15
N THR A 37 5.59 22.00 3.15
CA THR A 37 5.50 21.22 1.89
C THR A 37 4.16 20.51 1.68
N VAL A 38 3.38 20.24 2.73
CA VAL A 38 2.02 19.66 2.61
C VAL A 38 0.98 20.69 2.10
N ASN A 39 1.36 21.97 2.03
CA ASN A 39 0.50 23.07 1.55
C ASN A 39 1.08 23.77 0.32
N ARG A 40 1.65 23.02 -0.63
CA ARG A 40 2.22 23.62 -1.86
C ARG A 40 1.20 23.77 -3.00
N ASN A 41 0.04 23.13 -2.88
CA ASN A 41 -1.16 23.34 -3.69
C ASN A 41 -2.35 23.11 -2.73
N GLY A 42 -3.45 23.87 -2.82
CA GLY A 42 -4.56 23.79 -1.86
C GLY A 42 -5.33 22.46 -1.76
N ALA A 43 -4.79 21.35 -2.28
CA ALA A 43 -5.30 20.00 -2.09
C ALA A 43 -4.63 19.34 -0.87
N LYS A 44 -5.44 18.97 0.12
CA LYS A 44 -4.98 18.20 1.28
C LYS A 44 -4.57 16.81 0.82
N LEU A 45 -3.36 16.40 1.16
CA LEU A 45 -2.84 15.06 0.94
C LEU A 45 -3.40 14.11 2.01
N LYS A 46 -3.85 12.91 1.61
CA LYS A 46 -4.36 11.87 2.52
C LYS A 46 -3.76 10.52 2.17
N LEU A 47 -3.30 9.78 3.19
CA LEU A 47 -2.69 8.47 3.05
C LEU A 47 -3.54 7.44 3.80
N PHE A 48 -3.96 6.36 3.15
CA PHE A 48 -4.66 5.25 3.79
C PHE A 48 -3.91 3.94 3.56
N SER A 49 -4.09 3.01 4.47
CA SER A 49 -3.58 1.63 4.35
C SER A 49 -4.72 0.66 4.20
N GLY A 50 -4.53 -0.37 3.39
CA GLY A 50 -5.30 -1.60 3.54
C GLY A 50 -4.73 -2.51 4.63
N THR A 51 -5.23 -3.73 4.69
CA THR A 51 -4.92 -4.77 5.68
C THR A 51 -3.67 -5.59 5.35
N ALA A 52 -3.18 -5.54 4.11
CA ALA A 52 -2.09 -6.41 3.67
C ALA A 52 -0.74 -6.09 4.35
N ASN A 53 -0.44 -4.80 4.58
CA ASN A 53 0.75 -4.38 5.31
C ASN A 53 0.59 -2.98 5.95
N PRO A 54 -0.09 -2.88 7.11
CA PRO A 54 -0.25 -1.60 7.80
C PRO A 54 1.06 -1.04 8.37
N ALA A 55 2.03 -1.90 8.71
CA ALA A 55 3.32 -1.47 9.25
C ALA A 55 4.11 -0.65 8.22
N LEU A 56 4.16 -1.10 6.96
CA LEU A 56 4.81 -0.36 5.88
C LEU A 56 4.14 0.99 5.64
N SER A 57 2.80 1.02 5.65
CA SER A 57 2.05 2.27 5.47
C SER A 57 2.32 3.27 6.60
N GLN A 58 2.47 2.79 7.84
CA GLN A 58 2.80 3.61 9.00
C GLN A 58 4.21 4.20 8.90
N GLU A 59 5.20 3.42 8.44
CA GLU A 59 6.55 3.89 8.16
C GLU A 59 6.53 4.98 7.09
N ILE A 60 5.83 4.76 5.97
CA ILE A 60 5.69 5.77 4.91
C ILE A 60 5.07 7.06 5.44
N ALA A 61 4.00 6.95 6.24
CA ALA A 61 3.35 8.09 6.87
C ALA A 61 4.34 8.89 7.74
N TRP A 62 5.11 8.20 8.59
CA TRP A 62 6.14 8.79 9.42
C TRP A 62 7.19 9.53 8.59
N TYR A 63 7.76 8.89 7.58
CA TYR A 63 8.79 9.51 6.72
C TYR A 63 8.27 10.78 6.01
N MET A 64 6.97 10.84 5.72
CA MET A 64 6.32 12.00 5.11
C MET A 64 5.87 13.06 6.13
N GLY A 65 5.96 12.80 7.43
CA GLY A 65 5.42 13.66 8.48
C GLY A 65 3.88 13.73 8.45
N LEU A 66 3.22 12.67 8.01
CA LEU A 66 1.77 12.55 7.90
C LEU A 66 1.24 11.52 8.90
N GLU A 67 -0.04 11.65 9.25
CA GLU A 67 -0.77 10.61 9.97
C GLU A 67 -1.48 9.70 8.98
N LEU A 68 -1.60 8.42 9.34
CA LEU A 68 -2.35 7.46 8.56
C LEU A 68 -3.85 7.72 8.73
N GLY A 69 -4.54 7.83 7.61
CA GLY A 69 -5.97 8.06 7.53
C GLY A 69 -6.77 6.93 8.13
N LYS A 70 -7.88 7.28 8.79
CA LYS A 70 -8.74 6.31 9.48
C LYS A 70 -9.67 5.62 8.48
N VAL A 71 -9.49 4.30 8.34
CA VAL A 71 -10.34 3.44 7.51
C VAL A 71 -10.80 2.25 8.35
N ASN A 72 -12.08 1.91 8.23
CA ASN A 72 -12.66 0.74 8.85
C ASN A 72 -12.85 -0.33 7.78
N ILE A 73 -12.08 -1.40 7.88
CA ILE A 73 -12.13 -2.55 6.96
C ILE A 73 -12.61 -3.75 7.75
N LYS A 74 -13.69 -4.38 7.29
CA LYS A 74 -14.28 -5.57 7.91
C LYS A 74 -14.52 -6.64 6.87
N ARG A 75 -14.56 -7.89 7.32
CA ARG A 75 -14.96 -9.03 6.51
C ARG A 75 -16.25 -9.61 7.07
N PHE A 76 -17.22 -9.84 6.19
CA PHE A 76 -18.48 -10.48 6.54
C PHE A 76 -18.32 -12.00 6.55
N ALA A 77 -19.31 -12.72 7.11
CA ALA A 77 -19.26 -14.17 7.27
C ALA A 77 -19.30 -14.93 5.93
N ASP A 78 -19.79 -14.30 4.88
CA ASP A 78 -19.78 -14.79 3.49
C ASP A 78 -18.46 -14.52 2.74
N GLY A 79 -17.52 -13.80 3.36
CA GLY A 79 -16.24 -13.43 2.77
C GLY A 79 -16.26 -12.10 2.01
N GLU A 80 -17.37 -11.36 2.01
CA GLU A 80 -17.42 -10.02 1.43
C GLU A 80 -16.60 -9.02 2.25
N ILE A 81 -15.98 -8.05 1.56
CA ILE A 81 -15.13 -7.03 2.17
C ILE A 81 -15.91 -5.73 2.27
N TYR A 82 -16.00 -5.19 3.49
CA TYR A 82 -16.58 -3.88 3.77
C TYR A 82 -15.47 -2.86 4.02
N VAL A 83 -15.55 -1.72 3.36
CA VAL A 83 -14.63 -0.60 3.56
C VAL A 83 -15.42 0.68 3.81
N GLN A 84 -15.03 1.40 4.85
CA GLN A 84 -15.59 2.70 5.18
C GLN A 84 -14.48 3.67 5.58
N LEU A 85 -14.35 4.77 4.83
CA LEU A 85 -13.49 5.89 5.20
C LEU A 85 -14.12 6.62 6.39
N GLN A 86 -13.36 6.82 7.46
CA GLN A 86 -13.82 7.51 8.68
C GLN A 86 -13.50 9.01 8.67
N GLU A 87 -12.97 9.52 7.56
CA GLU A 87 -12.66 10.94 7.38
C GLU A 87 -13.05 11.42 5.98
N SER A 88 -13.24 12.74 5.84
CA SER A 88 -13.58 13.34 4.56
C SER A 88 -12.36 13.41 3.64
N VAL A 89 -12.51 12.85 2.43
CA VAL A 89 -11.50 12.86 1.36
C VAL A 89 -11.90 13.73 0.17
N ARG A 90 -12.97 14.53 0.29
CA ARG A 90 -13.48 15.36 -0.81
C ARG A 90 -12.41 16.36 -1.27
N GLY A 91 -12.12 16.38 -2.56
CA GLY A 91 -11.14 17.30 -3.17
C GLY A 91 -9.68 17.06 -2.74
N CYS A 92 -9.41 15.97 -2.00
CA CYS A 92 -8.08 15.61 -1.53
C CYS A 92 -7.36 14.73 -2.56
N ASP A 93 -6.03 14.73 -2.49
CA ASP A 93 -5.18 13.78 -3.20
C ASP A 93 -4.96 12.58 -2.28
N VAL A 94 -5.54 11.44 -2.65
CA VAL A 94 -5.57 10.23 -1.82
C VAL A 94 -4.55 9.22 -2.32
N TYR A 95 -3.76 8.69 -1.39
CA TYR A 95 -2.79 7.63 -1.63
C TYR A 95 -3.21 6.40 -0.84
N LEU A 96 -3.37 5.28 -1.54
CA LEU A 96 -3.79 4.00 -0.97
C LEU A 96 -2.62 3.04 -1.01
N VAL A 97 -2.07 2.68 0.14
CA VAL A 97 -0.99 1.71 0.25
C VAL A 97 -1.61 0.33 0.48
N GLN A 98 -1.51 -0.53 -0.53
CA GLN A 98 -2.00 -1.90 -0.44
C GLN A 98 -1.17 -2.83 -1.36
N PRO A 99 -0.20 -3.55 -0.80
CA PRO A 99 0.43 -4.67 -1.49
C PRO A 99 -0.60 -5.76 -1.83
N THR A 100 -0.47 -6.39 -3.01
CA THR A 100 -1.32 -7.53 -3.40
C THR A 100 -0.61 -8.86 -3.14
N CYS A 101 -0.01 -9.00 -1.96
CA CYS A 101 0.62 -10.23 -1.47
C CYS A 101 -0.44 -11.30 -1.10
N PRO A 102 -0.07 -12.58 -0.90
CA PRO A 102 -1.00 -13.62 -0.48
C PRO A 102 -1.73 -13.27 0.83
N PRO A 103 -3.07 -13.35 0.91
CA PRO A 103 -4.03 -13.77 -0.14
C PRO A 103 -4.26 -12.68 -1.21
N ALA A 104 -3.77 -12.94 -2.43
CA ALA A 104 -3.67 -11.91 -3.47
C ALA A 104 -5.03 -11.36 -3.93
N ASN A 105 -6.03 -12.23 -4.07
CA ASN A 105 -7.37 -11.84 -4.52
C ASN A 105 -8.08 -10.96 -3.50
N GLU A 106 -8.00 -11.32 -2.23
CA GLU A 106 -8.63 -10.55 -1.16
C GLU A 106 -7.99 -9.17 -1.04
N ASN A 107 -6.66 -9.10 -1.05
CA ASN A 107 -5.93 -7.84 -0.95
C ASN A 107 -6.16 -6.94 -2.18
N LEU A 108 -6.28 -7.53 -3.37
CA LEU A 108 -6.66 -6.83 -4.59
C LEU A 108 -8.11 -6.32 -4.52
N MET A 109 -9.06 -7.17 -4.11
CA MET A 109 -10.46 -6.78 -3.97
C MET A 109 -10.63 -5.66 -2.93
N GLU A 110 -9.92 -5.75 -1.81
CA GLU A 110 -9.89 -4.70 -0.80
C GLU A 110 -9.41 -3.36 -1.37
N LEU A 111 -8.31 -3.37 -2.14
CA LEU A 111 -7.82 -2.17 -2.83
C LEU A 111 -8.88 -1.58 -3.76
N LEU A 112 -9.53 -2.41 -4.58
CA LEU A 112 -10.55 -1.96 -5.53
C LEU A 112 -11.75 -1.33 -4.80
N ILE A 113 -12.19 -1.92 -3.69
CA ILE A 113 -13.29 -1.39 -2.87
C ILE A 113 -12.87 -0.08 -2.18
N MET A 114 -11.62 0.04 -1.70
CA MET A 114 -11.09 1.30 -1.18
C MET A 114 -11.06 2.41 -2.25
N ILE A 115 -10.61 2.09 -3.47
CA ILE A 115 -10.62 3.02 -4.61
C ILE A 115 -12.05 3.48 -4.90
N ASP A 116 -13.01 2.55 -4.93
CA ASP A 116 -14.41 2.87 -5.18
C ASP A 116 -15.01 3.75 -4.06
N ALA A 117 -14.69 3.48 -2.80
CA ALA A 117 -15.10 4.31 -1.67
C ALA A 117 -14.53 5.74 -1.79
N CYS A 118 -13.26 5.89 -2.18
CA CYS A 118 -12.63 7.20 -2.40
C CYS A 118 -13.28 7.96 -3.56
N ARG A 119 -13.59 7.26 -4.66
CA ARG A 119 -14.28 7.82 -5.83
C ARG A 119 -15.67 8.33 -5.45
N ARG A 120 -16.47 7.52 -4.73
CA ARG A 120 -17.80 7.92 -4.23
C ARG A 120 -17.72 9.09 -3.26
N ALA A 121 -16.65 9.19 -2.46
CA ALA A 121 -16.40 10.32 -1.58
C ALA A 121 -15.86 11.59 -2.29
N SER A 122 -15.77 11.58 -3.63
CA SER A 122 -15.31 12.72 -4.45
C SER A 122 -13.86 13.14 -4.17
N ALA A 123 -12.97 12.16 -3.99
CA ALA A 123 -11.52 12.41 -4.01
C ALA A 123 -11.10 13.02 -5.36
N LYS A 124 -10.13 13.94 -5.34
CA LYS A 124 -9.65 14.62 -6.55
C LYS A 124 -8.75 13.70 -7.37
N ASN A 125 -7.77 13.09 -6.71
CA ASN A 125 -6.86 12.12 -7.27
C ASN A 125 -6.80 10.90 -6.35
N ILE A 126 -6.73 9.71 -6.94
CA ILE A 126 -6.60 8.45 -6.21
C ILE A 126 -5.37 7.73 -6.77
N THR A 127 -4.34 7.58 -5.96
CA THR A 127 -3.08 6.93 -6.32
C THR A 127 -2.95 5.62 -5.55
N ALA A 128 -2.92 4.50 -6.26
CA ALA A 128 -2.66 3.19 -5.66
C ALA A 128 -1.15 2.96 -5.58
N VAL A 129 -0.63 2.83 -4.36
CA VAL A 129 0.75 2.44 -4.09
C VAL A 129 0.75 0.94 -3.81
N ILE A 130 1.27 0.16 -4.76
CA ILE A 130 1.29 -1.31 -4.70
C ILE A 130 2.75 -1.78 -4.68
N PRO A 131 3.42 -1.83 -3.50
CA PRO A 131 4.84 -2.20 -3.39
C PRO A 131 5.16 -3.58 -3.96
N TYR A 132 4.23 -4.52 -3.80
CA TYR A 132 4.29 -5.84 -4.41
C TYR A 132 3.05 -6.03 -5.27
N PHE A 133 3.26 -6.13 -6.59
CA PHE A 133 2.20 -6.36 -7.57
C PHE A 133 2.04 -7.86 -7.83
N GLY A 134 1.10 -8.48 -7.13
CA GLY A 134 0.57 -9.81 -7.45
C GLY A 134 0.08 -9.86 -8.91
N TYR A 135 0.00 -11.06 -9.47
CA TYR A 135 -0.32 -11.30 -10.89
C TYR A 135 0.69 -10.76 -11.92
N ALA A 136 1.78 -10.10 -11.51
CA ALA A 136 2.81 -9.61 -12.43
C ALA A 136 3.39 -10.67 -13.39
N ARG A 137 3.33 -11.96 -13.03
CA ARG A 137 3.84 -13.07 -13.85
C ARG A 137 2.86 -13.57 -14.91
N ALA A 138 1.58 -13.19 -14.82
CA ALA A 138 0.52 -13.65 -15.73
C ALA A 138 0.44 -12.85 -17.04
N ASP A 139 1.35 -11.89 -17.25
CA ASP A 139 1.40 -11.00 -18.42
C ASP A 139 1.69 -11.75 -19.74
N ARG A 140 2.23 -12.97 -19.69
CA ARG A 140 2.58 -13.73 -20.90
C ARG A 140 1.53 -14.80 -21.19
N LYS A 141 1.03 -14.80 -22.43
CA LYS A 141 0.38 -15.97 -23.02
C LYS A 141 1.39 -17.11 -22.99
N ALA A 142 1.09 -18.20 -22.27
CA ALA A 142 1.84 -19.43 -22.45
C ALA A 142 1.66 -19.82 -23.92
N SER A 143 2.72 -19.70 -24.73
CA SER A 143 2.71 -20.22 -26.09
C SER A 143 2.22 -21.66 -26.00
N SER A 144 1.04 -21.90 -26.57
CA SER A 144 0.48 -23.23 -26.69
C SER A 144 1.51 -24.06 -27.44
N ILE A 145 2.30 -24.84 -26.72
CA ILE A 145 2.92 -26.03 -27.27
C ILE A 145 1.74 -27.00 -27.47
N LEU A 146 0.99 -26.74 -28.55
CA LEU A 146 0.35 -27.79 -29.30
C LEU A 146 1.51 -28.69 -29.68
N LYS A 147 1.71 -29.73 -28.87
CA LYS A 147 2.39 -30.91 -29.34
C LYS A 147 1.55 -31.33 -30.53
N ASP A 148 2.12 -31.24 -31.73
CA ASP A 148 1.65 -31.98 -32.87
C ASP A 148 1.68 -33.46 -32.46
N VAL A 149 0.56 -33.91 -31.87
CA VAL A 149 0.32 -35.32 -31.61
C VAL A 149 0.09 -35.92 -32.98
N ASN A 150 1.17 -36.47 -33.53
CA ASN A 150 1.17 -37.27 -34.74
C ASN A 150 0.13 -38.40 -34.53
N PRO A 151 -0.98 -38.46 -35.29
CA PRO A 151 -1.93 -39.55 -35.17
C PRO A 151 -1.27 -40.78 -35.80
N LEU A 152 -0.64 -41.62 -34.98
CA LEU A 152 -0.25 -42.96 -35.40
C LEU A 152 -1.52 -43.71 -35.84
N GLN A 153 -1.58 -43.99 -37.14
CA GLN A 153 -2.60 -44.80 -37.80
C GLN A 153 -2.62 -46.22 -37.19
N PRO A 154 -3.80 -46.85 -37.04
CA PRO A 154 -3.89 -48.22 -36.55
C PRO A 154 -3.38 -49.20 -37.62
N ASN A 155 -2.52 -50.14 -37.21
CA ASN A 155 -2.28 -51.41 -37.91
C ASN A 155 -2.90 -52.52 -37.08
#